data_AF-A0A7R9KI11-F1
#
_entry.id   AF-A0A7R9KI11-F1
#
_cell.length_a   1.000
_cell.length_b   1.000
_cell.length_c   1.000
_cell.angle_alpha   90.00
_cell.angle_beta   90.00
_cell.angle_gamma   90.00
#
_symmetry.space_group_name_H-M   'P 1'
#
loop_
_entity.id
_entity.type
_entity.pdbx_description
1 polymer ?
#
loop_
_entity_poly.entity_id
_entity_poly.type
_entity_poly.pdbx_seq_one_letter_code
_entity_poly.pdbx_strand_id
1 'polypeptide(L)'
;MRPGDELVRRANRPNAHSIVIDVTKNSEHLDKAIEESDLVVSLLPYALHPKIAEKCIRFKTNMVTASYTTPQMRELNQAAIDAGITIVNEVGLDPGIDHLLAMECFDHVHSNGGKITSFVSYCGGIPVPENADNPLRYKFSWNPKGVILNSVAAAKWIQNNEVMEIPAGGALMDNTTDIDFLHGYNLEGYPNRDSTQYRDIYGISSAKTVLRGTLRYKGFCDVMKGLHMMNLLDLEPHSSLHPKGPEITWKQFMTLQLGHQDDMLLSNLKNLLFERVGNENRV
;
A
#
# COMPACT_ATOMS: atom_id res chain seq x y z
N MET A 1 -14.88 21.90 -16.22
CA MET A 1 -13.84 21.11 -16.90
C MET A 1 -13.41 20.02 -15.93
N ARG A 2 -13.37 18.74 -16.31
CA ARG A 2 -12.96 17.70 -15.36
C ARG A 2 -11.44 17.82 -15.15
N PRO A 3 -10.89 17.50 -13.97
CA PRO A 3 -9.45 17.58 -13.71
C PRO A 3 -8.59 16.85 -14.78
N GLY A 4 -9.09 15.72 -15.31
CA GLY A 4 -8.42 14.99 -16.39
C GLY A 4 -8.31 15.75 -17.71
N ASP A 5 -9.31 16.56 -18.07
CA ASP A 5 -9.30 17.34 -19.32
C ASP A 5 -8.22 18.45 -19.26
N GLU A 6 -7.94 18.99 -18.07
CA GLU A 6 -6.89 19.99 -17.86
C GLU A 6 -5.49 19.39 -17.90
N LEU A 7 -5.31 18.21 -17.31
CA LEU A 7 -4.05 17.45 -17.35
C LEU A 7 -3.64 17.15 -18.80
N VAL A 8 -4.57 16.67 -19.63
CA VAL A 8 -4.31 16.39 -21.05
C VAL A 8 -3.88 17.65 -21.80
N ARG A 9 -4.57 18.79 -21.57
CA ARG A 9 -4.20 20.08 -22.18
C ARG A 9 -2.78 20.51 -21.80
N ARG A 10 -2.38 20.34 -20.54
CA ARG A 10 -1.04 20.72 -20.05
C ARG A 10 0.04 19.75 -20.52
N ALA A 11 -0.29 18.48 -20.71
CA ALA A 11 0.69 17.47 -21.12
C ALA A 11 1.17 17.67 -22.56
N ASN A 12 0.27 18.03 -23.48
CA ASN A 12 0.46 18.19 -24.94
C ASN A 12 1.91 17.95 -25.45
N ARG A 13 2.29 16.69 -25.65
CA ARG A 13 3.60 16.29 -26.17
C ARG A 13 3.47 15.82 -27.63
N PRO A 14 4.42 16.18 -28.52
CA PRO A 14 4.36 15.77 -29.94
C PRO A 14 4.48 14.26 -30.14
N ASN A 15 5.00 13.53 -29.15
CA ASN A 15 5.25 12.09 -29.19
C ASN A 15 4.33 11.28 -28.26
N ALA A 16 3.26 11.88 -27.73
CA ALA A 16 2.30 11.17 -26.89
C ALA A 16 0.87 11.58 -27.24
N HIS A 17 0.02 10.59 -27.53
CA HIS A 17 -1.41 10.83 -27.71
C HIS A 17 -2.12 10.74 -26.36
N SER A 18 -2.99 11.70 -26.07
CA SER A 18 -3.64 11.82 -24.77
C SER A 18 -5.16 11.75 -24.92
N ILE A 19 -5.79 10.90 -24.12
CA ILE A 19 -7.24 10.69 -24.11
C ILE A 19 -7.75 10.70 -22.67
N VAL A 20 -8.97 11.21 -22.46
CA VAL A 20 -9.62 11.21 -21.15
C VAL A 20 -10.65 10.08 -21.09
N ILE A 21 -10.36 9.06 -20.29
CA ILE A 21 -11.19 7.86 -20.14
C ILE A 21 -11.53 7.63 -18.67
N ASP A 22 -12.79 7.30 -18.41
CA ASP A 22 -13.24 6.73 -17.14
C ASP A 22 -13.31 5.19 -17.27
N VAL A 23 -12.30 4.52 -16.74
CA VAL A 23 -12.15 3.06 -16.85
C VAL A 23 -13.20 2.28 -16.04
N THR A 24 -13.94 2.94 -15.14
CA THR A 24 -15.01 2.30 -14.35
C THR A 24 -16.28 2.10 -15.18
N LYS A 25 -16.46 2.92 -16.22
CA LYS A 25 -17.55 2.78 -17.20
C LYS A 25 -17.11 1.85 -18.31
N ASN A 26 -18.07 1.20 -18.99
CA ASN A 26 -17.74 0.52 -20.24
C ASN A 26 -17.68 1.59 -21.34
N SER A 27 -16.53 1.73 -21.99
CA SER A 27 -16.30 2.78 -22.98
C SER A 27 -15.65 2.16 -24.20
N GLU A 28 -16.28 2.35 -25.36
CA GLU A 28 -15.72 1.96 -26.66
C GLU A 28 -14.33 2.58 -26.88
N HIS A 29 -14.07 3.77 -26.31
CA HIS A 29 -12.76 4.41 -26.38
C HIS A 29 -11.67 3.62 -25.65
N LEU A 30 -11.99 2.98 -24.52
CA LEU A 30 -11.02 2.13 -23.79
C LEU A 30 -10.73 0.86 -24.56
N ASP A 31 -11.78 0.21 -25.09
CA ASP A 31 -11.64 -1.01 -25.88
C ASP A 31 -10.77 -0.76 -27.11
N LYS A 32 -11.07 0.31 -27.86
CA LYS A 32 -10.29 0.72 -29.02
C LYS A 32 -8.83 1.04 -28.67
N ALA A 33 -8.59 1.77 -27.57
CA ALA A 33 -7.24 2.10 -27.15
C ALA A 33 -6.40 0.86 -26.78
N ILE A 34 -7.01 -0.15 -26.17
CA ILE A 34 -6.34 -1.42 -25.85
C ILE A 34 -6.07 -2.22 -27.12
N GLU A 35 -7.06 -2.32 -28.02
CA GLU A 35 -6.94 -3.04 -29.30
C GLU A 35 -5.88 -2.45 -30.22
N GLU A 36 -5.73 -1.12 -30.24
CA GLU A 36 -4.71 -0.41 -31.04
C GLU A 36 -3.30 -0.42 -30.41
N SER A 37 -3.16 -0.97 -29.20
CA SER A 37 -1.87 -0.99 -28.46
C SER A 37 -1.21 -2.36 -28.51
N ASP A 38 0.13 -2.39 -28.54
CA ASP A 38 0.90 -3.64 -28.38
C ASP A 38 1.03 -4.07 -26.91
N LEU A 39 0.97 -3.11 -25.99
CA LEU A 39 1.18 -3.28 -24.56
C LEU A 39 0.36 -2.26 -23.75
N VAL A 40 -0.32 -2.73 -22.71
CA VAL A 40 -1.00 -1.88 -21.72
C VAL A 40 -0.20 -1.83 -20.42
N VAL A 41 0.20 -0.63 -19.99
CA VAL A 41 0.82 -0.40 -18.67
C VAL A 41 -0.23 0.15 -17.71
N SER A 42 -0.72 -0.67 -16.78
CA SER A 42 -1.76 -0.27 -15.83
C SER A 42 -1.16 0.31 -14.55
N LEU A 43 -1.15 1.64 -14.46
CA LEU A 43 -0.79 2.40 -13.25
C LEU A 43 -2.03 2.89 -12.47
N LEU A 44 -3.14 2.16 -12.60
CA LEU A 44 -4.41 2.43 -11.93
C LEU A 44 -4.42 1.87 -10.50
N PRO A 45 -5.38 2.27 -9.64
CA PRO A 45 -5.66 1.56 -8.40
C PRO A 45 -5.85 0.05 -8.62
N TYR A 46 -5.21 -0.77 -7.78
CA TYR A 46 -5.09 -2.21 -8.01
C TYR A 46 -6.43 -2.95 -8.15
N ALA A 47 -7.49 -2.45 -7.52
CA ALA A 47 -8.84 -3.00 -7.61
C ALA A 47 -9.42 -2.97 -9.05
N LEU A 48 -8.86 -2.14 -9.93
CA LEU A 48 -9.29 -2.01 -11.33
C LEU A 48 -8.52 -2.93 -12.28
N HIS A 49 -7.40 -3.53 -11.85
CA HIS A 49 -6.55 -4.35 -12.72
C HIS A 49 -7.29 -5.55 -13.34
N PRO A 50 -8.13 -6.32 -12.61
CA PRO A 50 -8.85 -7.44 -13.21
C PRO A 50 -9.69 -7.03 -14.42
N LYS A 51 -10.41 -5.90 -14.33
CA LYS A 51 -11.24 -5.37 -15.42
C LYS A 51 -10.40 -4.98 -16.65
N ILE A 52 -9.19 -4.46 -16.43
CA ILE A 52 -8.28 -4.11 -17.53
C ILE A 52 -7.68 -5.38 -18.14
N ALA A 53 -7.28 -6.34 -17.31
CA ALA A 53 -6.74 -7.63 -17.75
C ALA A 53 -7.75 -8.43 -18.59
N GLU A 54 -9.02 -8.47 -18.19
CA GLU A 54 -10.10 -9.08 -18.99
C GLU A 54 -10.19 -8.47 -20.40
N LYS A 55 -10.07 -7.14 -20.52
CA LYS A 55 -10.07 -6.46 -21.82
C LYS A 55 -8.80 -6.77 -22.61
N CYS A 56 -7.63 -6.78 -21.97
CA CYS A 56 -6.37 -7.15 -22.60
C CYS A 56 -6.43 -8.59 -23.15
N ILE A 57 -6.98 -9.54 -22.39
CA ILE A 57 -7.22 -10.93 -22.83
C ILE A 57 -8.14 -10.96 -24.06
N ARG A 58 -9.26 -10.23 -24.03
CA ARG A 58 -10.22 -10.16 -25.13
C ARG A 58 -9.58 -9.64 -26.42
N PHE A 59 -8.75 -8.61 -26.33
CA PHE A 59 -8.09 -7.98 -27.49
C PHE A 59 -6.71 -8.54 -27.81
N LYS A 60 -6.26 -9.56 -27.04
CA LYS A 60 -4.94 -10.19 -27.17
C LYS A 60 -3.78 -9.19 -27.06
N THR A 61 -3.89 -8.25 -26.12
CA THR A 61 -2.86 -7.26 -25.81
C THR A 61 -2.09 -7.66 -24.56
N ASN A 62 -0.77 -7.53 -24.57
CA ASN A 62 0.05 -7.77 -23.37
C ASN A 62 -0.23 -6.70 -22.30
N MET A 63 0.03 -7.03 -21.03
CA MET A 63 -0.18 -6.09 -19.92
C MET A 63 0.94 -6.15 -18.88
N VAL A 64 1.29 -5.00 -18.32
CA VAL A 64 2.20 -4.89 -17.17
C VAL A 64 1.58 -4.01 -16.07
N THR A 65 1.83 -4.36 -14.81
CA THR A 65 1.42 -3.56 -13.64
C THR A 65 2.45 -3.63 -12.51
N ALA A 66 2.55 -2.54 -11.74
CA ALA A 66 3.42 -2.42 -10.56
C ALA A 66 2.69 -2.76 -9.24
N SER A 67 1.66 -3.61 -9.30
CA SER A 67 0.84 -4.00 -8.14
C SER A 67 0.90 -5.50 -7.86
N TYR A 68 0.68 -5.88 -6.61
CA TYR A 68 0.52 -7.28 -6.18
C TYR A 68 -0.49 -8.03 -7.03
N THR A 69 -0.22 -9.31 -7.27
CA THR A 69 -1.12 -10.24 -7.95
C THR A 69 -2.24 -10.66 -7.01
N THR A 70 -3.43 -10.06 -7.16
CA THR A 70 -4.62 -10.39 -6.36
C THR A 70 -5.18 -11.77 -6.73
N PRO A 71 -6.01 -12.41 -5.88
CA PRO A 71 -6.69 -13.67 -6.23
C PRO A 71 -7.44 -13.59 -7.56
N GLN A 72 -8.17 -12.50 -7.81
CA GLN A 72 -8.89 -12.28 -9.07
C GLN A 72 -7.94 -12.18 -10.28
N MET A 73 -6.75 -11.58 -10.11
CA MET A 73 -5.75 -11.58 -11.18
C MET A 73 -5.20 -12.98 -11.45
N ARG A 74 -5.00 -13.81 -10.41
CA ARG A 74 -4.53 -15.21 -10.56
C ARG A 74 -5.55 -16.08 -11.29
N GLU A 75 -6.84 -15.87 -11.05
CA GLU A 75 -7.93 -16.59 -11.73
C GLU A 75 -7.92 -16.39 -13.25
N LEU A 76 -7.38 -15.26 -13.74
CA LEU A 76 -7.27 -14.94 -15.16
C LEU A 76 -6.08 -15.62 -15.87
N ASN A 77 -5.22 -16.35 -15.13
CA ASN A 77 -3.98 -16.92 -15.69
C ASN A 77 -4.23 -17.85 -16.89
N GLN A 78 -5.17 -18.79 -16.77
CA GLN A 78 -5.46 -19.71 -17.87
C GLN A 78 -6.02 -18.99 -19.10
N ALA A 79 -6.90 -18.00 -18.89
CA ALA A 79 -7.46 -17.22 -19.99
C ALA A 79 -6.38 -16.38 -20.71
N ALA A 80 -5.40 -15.85 -19.98
CA ALA A 80 -4.26 -15.16 -20.58
C ALA A 80 -3.37 -16.10 -21.41
N ILE A 81 -3.11 -17.31 -20.91
CA ILE A 81 -2.38 -18.38 -21.63
C ILE A 81 -3.13 -18.76 -22.91
N ASP A 82 -4.44 -19.01 -22.82
CA ASP A 82 -5.27 -19.41 -23.96
C ASP A 82 -5.37 -18.31 -25.02
N ALA A 83 -5.37 -17.03 -24.60
CA ALA A 83 -5.32 -15.89 -25.49
C ALA A 83 -3.94 -15.65 -26.12
N GLY A 84 -2.89 -16.30 -25.61
CA GLY A 84 -1.52 -16.18 -26.08
C GLY A 84 -0.84 -14.86 -25.69
N ILE A 85 -1.23 -14.26 -24.55
CA ILE A 85 -0.66 -13.00 -24.07
C ILE A 85 0.11 -13.16 -22.77
N THR A 86 0.98 -12.20 -22.49
CA THR A 86 1.72 -12.09 -21.23
C THR A 86 1.13 -10.97 -20.38
N ILE A 87 0.84 -11.29 -19.12
CA ILE A 87 0.48 -10.32 -18.09
C ILE A 87 1.50 -10.41 -16.97
N VAL A 88 2.30 -9.35 -16.79
CA VAL A 88 3.33 -9.30 -15.73
C VAL A 88 2.88 -8.35 -14.63
N ASN A 89 2.65 -8.90 -13.45
CA ASN A 89 2.38 -8.15 -12.23
C ASN A 89 3.68 -7.86 -11.47
N GLU A 90 3.58 -7.10 -10.38
CA GLU A 90 4.67 -6.97 -9.40
C GLU A 90 5.96 -6.39 -10.00
N VAL A 91 5.84 -5.44 -10.94
CA VAL A 91 6.97 -4.75 -11.59
C VAL A 91 7.17 -3.33 -11.05
N GLY A 92 7.53 -3.20 -9.79
CA GLY A 92 7.77 -1.92 -9.11
C GLY A 92 8.97 -1.95 -8.17
N LEU A 93 8.87 -1.26 -7.03
CA LEU A 93 9.87 -1.30 -5.96
C LEU A 93 9.61 -2.45 -4.99
N ASP A 94 8.43 -2.42 -4.36
CA ASP A 94 7.90 -3.42 -3.45
C ASP A 94 6.37 -3.47 -3.68
N PRO A 95 5.88 -4.41 -4.51
CA PRO A 95 6.60 -5.54 -5.10
C PRO A 95 7.35 -5.21 -6.41
N GLY A 96 8.55 -5.78 -6.59
CA GLY A 96 9.32 -5.78 -7.84
C GLY A 96 10.83 -5.93 -7.64
N ILE A 97 11.55 -4.82 -7.47
CA ILE A 97 13.01 -4.84 -7.22
C ILE A 97 13.34 -5.76 -6.03
N ASP A 98 12.49 -5.78 -5.00
CA ASP A 98 12.68 -6.67 -3.86
C ASP A 98 12.64 -8.17 -4.24
N HIS A 99 11.80 -8.57 -5.21
CA HIS A 99 11.80 -9.92 -5.76
C HIS A 99 13.09 -10.23 -6.51
N LEU A 100 13.54 -9.30 -7.36
CA LEU A 100 14.73 -9.47 -8.18
C LEU A 100 15.98 -9.68 -7.32
N LEU A 101 16.17 -8.82 -6.30
CA LEU A 101 17.30 -8.92 -5.38
C LEU A 101 17.24 -10.18 -4.51
N ALA A 102 16.04 -10.57 -4.06
CA ALA A 102 15.87 -11.79 -3.28
C ALA A 102 16.22 -13.03 -4.11
N MET A 103 15.65 -13.17 -5.31
CA MET A 103 15.88 -14.32 -6.18
C MET A 103 17.34 -14.41 -6.66
N GLU A 104 17.98 -13.29 -7.01
CA GLU A 104 19.41 -13.28 -7.37
C GLU A 104 20.28 -13.88 -6.25
N CYS A 105 20.04 -13.47 -4.99
CA CYS A 105 20.73 -14.00 -3.83
C CYS A 105 20.43 -15.50 -3.63
N PHE A 106 19.17 -15.91 -3.74
CA PHE A 106 18.77 -17.29 -3.54
C PHE A 106 19.33 -18.23 -4.61
N ASP A 107 19.29 -17.83 -5.87
CA ASP A 107 19.85 -18.58 -6.99
C ASP A 107 21.37 -18.72 -6.84
N HIS A 108 22.06 -17.67 -6.39
CA HIS A 108 23.48 -17.74 -6.07
C HIS A 108 23.77 -18.77 -4.95
N VAL A 109 23.00 -18.75 -3.86
CA VAL A 109 23.19 -19.73 -2.77
C VAL A 109 22.89 -21.14 -3.24
N HIS A 110 21.78 -21.36 -3.96
CA HIS A 110 21.38 -22.68 -4.45
C HIS A 110 22.35 -23.26 -5.46
N SER A 111 22.88 -22.44 -6.39
CA SER A 111 23.87 -22.88 -7.39
C SER A 111 25.20 -23.34 -6.75
N ASN A 112 25.49 -22.89 -5.53
CA ASN A 112 26.64 -23.32 -4.74
C ASN A 112 26.31 -24.47 -3.74
N GLY A 113 25.14 -25.10 -3.88
CA GLY A 113 24.70 -26.20 -3.01
C GLY A 113 24.28 -25.75 -1.60
N GLY A 114 24.14 -24.45 -1.37
CA GLY A 114 23.67 -23.88 -0.12
C GLY A 114 22.16 -23.95 0.05
N LYS A 115 21.68 -23.55 1.23
CA LYS A 115 20.26 -23.47 1.56
C LYS A 115 19.97 -22.18 2.30
N ILE A 116 18.84 -21.54 1.97
CA ILE A 116 18.36 -20.37 2.70
C ILE A 116 17.77 -20.82 4.04
N THR A 117 18.34 -20.35 5.15
CA THR A 117 17.89 -20.69 6.52
C THR A 117 17.06 -19.59 7.16
N SER A 118 17.18 -18.35 6.68
CA SER A 118 16.43 -17.17 7.14
C SER A 118 16.36 -16.14 6.01
N PHE A 119 15.20 -15.51 5.84
CA PHE A 119 14.99 -14.38 4.94
C PHE A 119 14.25 -13.26 5.69
N VAL A 120 14.89 -12.10 5.76
CA VAL A 120 14.32 -10.89 6.34
C VAL A 120 14.57 -9.75 5.36
N SER A 121 13.52 -9.08 4.91
CA SER A 121 13.60 -7.96 3.98
C SER A 121 12.75 -6.80 4.47
N TYR A 122 13.32 -5.61 4.45
CA TYR A 122 12.67 -4.39 4.87
C TYR A 122 12.77 -3.34 3.77
N CYS A 123 11.66 -2.68 3.45
CA CYS A 123 11.60 -1.62 2.44
C CYS A 123 10.84 -0.39 2.95
N GLY A 124 11.25 0.80 2.54
CA GLY A 124 10.55 2.04 2.90
C GLY A 124 10.88 3.20 1.98
N GLY A 125 9.86 3.75 1.32
CA GLY A 125 9.97 5.04 0.65
C GLY A 125 9.77 6.17 1.66
N ILE A 126 10.85 6.63 2.28
CA ILE A 126 10.85 7.68 3.30
C ILE A 126 11.50 8.96 2.77
N PRO A 127 11.15 10.16 3.28
CA PRO A 127 11.86 11.38 2.90
C PRO A 127 13.32 11.32 3.33
N VAL A 128 14.17 12.09 2.65
CA VAL A 128 15.53 12.38 3.15
C VAL A 128 15.44 13.00 4.55
N PRO A 129 16.39 12.72 5.47
CA PRO A 129 16.27 13.07 6.88
C PRO A 129 15.93 14.54 7.16
N GLU A 130 16.56 15.47 6.43
CA GLU A 130 16.34 16.92 6.54
C GLU A 130 14.92 17.36 6.17
N ASN A 131 14.15 16.50 5.50
CA ASN A 131 12.77 16.73 5.08
C ASN A 131 11.75 15.95 5.94
N ALA A 132 12.18 15.29 7.01
CA ALA A 132 11.34 14.50 7.90
C ALA A 132 10.82 15.29 9.12
N ASP A 133 11.05 16.61 9.20
CA ASP A 133 10.57 17.45 10.32
C ASP A 133 9.07 17.77 10.17
N ASN A 134 8.23 16.78 10.48
CA ASN A 134 6.78 16.90 10.61
C ASN A 134 6.25 15.80 11.55
N PRO A 135 5.02 15.89 12.08
CA PRO A 135 4.52 14.92 13.05
C PRO A 135 4.60 13.46 12.60
N LEU A 136 4.30 13.17 11.33
CA LEU A 136 4.39 11.81 10.79
C LEU A 136 5.82 11.39 10.47
N ARG A 137 6.78 12.32 10.43
CA ARG A 137 8.12 12.12 9.88
C ARG A 137 8.08 11.52 8.47
N TYR A 138 7.04 11.87 7.71
CA TYR A 138 6.74 11.23 6.43
C TYR A 138 6.18 12.25 5.42
N LYS A 139 6.34 11.95 4.13
CA LYS A 139 5.70 12.68 3.03
C LYS A 139 5.12 11.68 2.05
N PHE A 140 3.86 11.88 1.66
CA PHE A 140 3.20 10.98 0.72
C PHE A 140 3.69 11.25 -0.71
N SER A 141 4.40 10.28 -1.30
CA SER A 141 4.83 10.29 -2.70
C SER A 141 3.95 9.43 -3.62
N TRP A 142 2.96 8.74 -3.05
CA TRP A 142 1.90 7.99 -3.74
C TRP A 142 0.59 8.08 -2.94
N ASN A 143 -0.45 7.36 -3.37
CA ASN A 143 -1.77 7.43 -2.77
C ASN A 143 -1.73 7.20 -1.23
N PRO A 144 -2.08 8.21 -0.40
CA PRO A 144 -1.99 8.13 1.06
C PRO A 144 -2.92 7.08 1.65
N LYS A 145 -4.05 6.78 0.99
CA LYS A 145 -4.99 5.76 1.46
C LYS A 145 -4.30 4.41 1.62
N GLY A 146 -3.41 4.03 0.70
CA GLY A 146 -2.68 2.76 0.81
C GLY A 146 -1.75 2.71 2.02
N VAL A 147 -1.04 3.81 2.29
CA VAL A 147 -0.13 3.92 3.45
C VAL A 147 -0.91 3.82 4.76
N ILE A 148 -2.03 4.53 4.85
CA ILE A 148 -2.88 4.57 6.05
C ILE A 148 -3.55 3.21 6.29
N LEU A 149 -4.13 2.58 5.27
CA LEU A 149 -4.80 1.28 5.46
C LEU A 149 -3.83 0.16 5.85
N ASN A 150 -2.57 0.24 5.42
CA ASN A 150 -1.56 -0.71 5.85
C ASN A 150 -1.29 -0.62 7.37
N SER A 151 -1.51 0.51 8.04
CA SER A 151 -1.26 0.63 9.49
C SER A 151 -2.29 -0.10 10.35
N VAL A 152 -3.46 -0.43 9.78
CA VAL A 152 -4.53 -1.18 10.46
C VAL A 152 -4.69 -2.61 9.92
N ALA A 153 -3.85 -2.99 8.95
CA ALA A 153 -3.88 -4.31 8.34
C ALA A 153 -3.35 -5.39 9.29
N ALA A 154 -3.77 -6.63 9.04
CA ALA A 154 -3.16 -7.81 9.66
C ALA A 154 -1.75 -8.05 9.09
N ALA A 155 -0.91 -8.74 9.86
CA ALA A 155 0.37 -9.22 9.39
C ALA A 155 0.61 -10.67 9.83
N LYS A 156 1.34 -11.42 9.00
CA LYS A 156 1.67 -12.83 9.26
C LYS A 156 3.05 -13.14 8.72
N TRP A 157 3.89 -13.82 9.50
CA TRP A 157 5.24 -14.18 9.08
C TRP A 157 5.69 -15.49 9.72
N ILE A 158 6.83 -16.01 9.27
CA ILE A 158 7.45 -17.20 9.86
C ILE A 158 8.64 -16.73 10.69
N GLN A 159 8.76 -17.19 11.94
CA GLN A 159 9.90 -16.93 12.80
C GLN A 159 10.25 -18.20 13.57
N ASN A 160 11.49 -18.67 13.45
CA ASN A 160 11.95 -19.91 14.09
C ASN A 160 11.06 -21.14 13.84
N ASN A 161 10.53 -21.29 12.63
CA ASN A 161 9.53 -22.29 12.19
C ASN A 161 8.12 -22.12 12.74
N GLU A 162 7.87 -21.09 13.53
CA GLU A 162 6.53 -20.77 14.04
C GLU A 162 5.88 -19.70 13.19
N VAL A 163 4.57 -19.82 13.03
CA VAL A 163 3.76 -18.82 12.34
C VAL A 163 3.36 -17.76 13.36
N MET A 164 3.85 -16.55 13.14
CA MET A 164 3.48 -15.38 13.92
C MET A 164 2.36 -14.63 13.20
N GLU A 165 1.41 -14.10 13.95
CA GLU A 165 0.25 -13.41 13.40
C GLU A 165 -0.14 -12.21 14.27
N ILE A 166 -0.45 -11.10 13.62
CA ILE A 166 -1.03 -9.90 14.20
C ILE A 166 -2.38 -9.68 13.51
N PRO A 167 -3.49 -9.62 14.25
CA PRO A 167 -4.80 -9.38 13.65
C PRO A 167 -4.92 -7.96 13.09
N ALA A 168 -5.87 -7.77 12.18
CA ALA A 168 -6.25 -6.43 11.72
C ALA A 168 -6.90 -5.64 12.87
N GLY A 169 -6.92 -4.31 12.74
CA GLY A 169 -7.49 -3.41 13.75
C GLY A 169 -6.45 -2.64 14.57
N GLY A 170 -5.31 -2.30 13.96
CA GLY A 170 -4.35 -1.34 14.52
C GLY A 170 -3.26 -1.93 15.42
N ALA A 171 -3.39 -3.17 15.88
CA ALA A 171 -2.39 -3.86 16.71
C ALA A 171 -1.00 -3.96 16.05
N LEU A 172 -0.93 -3.83 14.72
CA LEU A 172 0.34 -3.79 13.98
C LEU A 172 1.26 -2.66 14.46
N MET A 173 0.71 -1.50 14.81
CA MET A 173 1.50 -0.35 15.27
C MET A 173 2.07 -0.53 16.69
N ASP A 174 1.60 -1.55 17.43
CA ASP A 174 2.17 -1.95 18.73
C ASP A 174 3.34 -2.93 18.59
N ASN A 175 3.55 -3.48 17.40
CA ASN A 175 4.51 -4.55 17.13
C ASN A 175 5.60 -4.06 16.17
N THR A 176 6.25 -2.96 16.56
CA THR A 176 7.40 -2.42 15.83
C THR A 176 8.71 -3.02 16.35
N THR A 177 9.69 -3.07 15.46
CA THR A 177 11.06 -3.47 15.75
C THR A 177 11.98 -2.27 15.49
N ASP A 178 12.91 -2.02 16.40
CA ASP A 178 13.96 -1.05 16.16
C ASP A 178 14.90 -1.52 15.03
N ILE A 179 15.21 -0.62 14.10
CA ILE A 179 16.06 -0.91 12.95
C ILE A 179 17.38 -0.17 13.14
N ASP A 180 18.41 -0.92 13.54
CA ASP A 180 19.72 -0.39 13.94
C ASP A 180 20.84 -0.66 12.92
N PHE A 181 20.63 -1.53 11.93
CA PHE A 181 21.65 -1.87 10.92
C PHE A 181 21.95 -0.73 9.93
N LEU A 182 21.11 0.31 9.85
CA LEU A 182 21.36 1.52 9.06
C LEU A 182 21.78 2.68 9.96
N HIS A 183 23.06 2.69 10.34
CA HIS A 183 23.63 3.75 11.17
C HIS A 183 23.37 5.14 10.59
N GLY A 184 22.99 6.09 11.45
CA GLY A 184 22.66 7.46 11.05
C GLY A 184 21.18 7.69 10.71
N TYR A 185 20.38 6.64 10.61
CA TYR A 185 18.93 6.73 10.50
C TYR A 185 18.27 6.31 11.82
N ASN A 186 17.19 7.01 12.21
CA ASN A 186 16.37 6.64 13.36
C ASN A 186 15.11 5.92 12.87
N LEU A 187 15.21 4.61 12.63
CA LEU A 187 14.18 3.82 11.97
C LEU A 187 13.44 2.87 12.92
N GLU A 188 12.17 2.65 12.61
CA GLU A 188 11.34 1.56 13.10
C GLU A 188 10.85 0.74 11.92
N GLY A 189 10.67 -0.56 12.14
CA GLY A 189 10.15 -1.50 11.16
C GLY A 189 8.93 -2.25 11.69
N TYR A 190 7.99 -2.59 10.83
CA TYR A 190 6.87 -3.46 11.19
C TYR A 190 6.60 -4.49 10.08
N PRO A 191 6.10 -5.70 10.41
CA PRO A 191 5.77 -6.72 9.43
C PRO A 191 4.77 -6.25 8.37
N ASN A 192 4.93 -6.67 7.12
CA ASN A 192 4.07 -6.27 6.00
C ASN A 192 3.21 -7.45 5.52
N ARG A 193 1.88 -7.33 5.67
CA ARG A 193 0.88 -8.29 5.15
C ARG A 193 1.27 -9.74 5.49
N ASP A 194 1.13 -10.65 4.52
CA ASP A 194 1.48 -12.05 4.69
C ASP A 194 2.81 -12.39 4.01
N SER A 195 3.82 -12.64 4.84
CA SER A 195 5.15 -13.10 4.43
C SER A 195 5.24 -14.62 4.26
N THR A 196 4.28 -15.40 4.80
CA THR A 196 4.37 -16.87 4.85
C THR A 196 4.38 -17.51 3.47
N GLN A 197 3.62 -16.94 2.53
CA GLN A 197 3.56 -17.37 1.13
C GLN A 197 4.93 -17.31 0.41
N TYR A 198 5.82 -16.40 0.82
CA TYR A 198 7.10 -16.20 0.13
C TYR A 198 8.08 -17.34 0.34
N ARG A 199 7.84 -18.20 1.35
CA ARG A 199 8.62 -19.42 1.50
C ARG A 199 8.49 -20.33 0.28
N ASP A 200 7.27 -20.45 -0.26
CA ASP A 200 6.98 -21.30 -1.39
C ASP A 200 7.22 -20.57 -2.72
N ILE A 201 6.80 -19.30 -2.82
CA ILE A 201 6.98 -18.47 -4.04
C ILE A 201 8.46 -18.37 -4.43
N TYR A 202 9.36 -18.21 -3.46
CA TYR A 202 10.80 -18.12 -3.72
C TYR A 202 11.54 -19.46 -3.66
N GLY A 203 10.85 -20.57 -3.39
CA GLY A 203 11.49 -21.88 -3.28
C GLY A 203 12.46 -22.03 -2.10
N ILE A 204 12.25 -21.29 -1.01
CA ILE A 204 13.13 -21.25 0.18
C ILE A 204 12.56 -22.06 1.35
N SER A 205 12.06 -23.27 1.10
CA SER A 205 11.36 -24.11 2.09
C SER A 205 12.15 -24.43 3.36
N SER A 206 13.48 -24.37 3.31
CA SER A 206 14.37 -24.54 4.46
C SER A 206 14.46 -23.33 5.39
N ALA A 207 13.93 -22.18 4.98
CA ALA A 207 14.00 -20.95 5.76
C ALA A 207 13.09 -21.06 6.99
N LYS A 208 13.71 -20.97 8.17
CA LYS A 208 13.03 -21.00 9.47
C LYS A 208 12.42 -19.65 9.83
N THR A 209 12.89 -18.58 9.20
CA THR A 209 12.36 -17.22 9.37
C THR A 209 12.14 -16.62 7.99
N VAL A 210 10.96 -16.09 7.74
CA VAL A 210 10.54 -15.44 6.49
C VAL A 210 9.70 -14.23 6.85
N LEU A 211 10.31 -13.04 6.75
CA LEU A 211 9.69 -11.77 7.10
C LEU A 211 9.96 -10.73 6.01
N ARG A 212 8.90 -10.13 5.50
CA ARG A 212 8.94 -8.86 4.76
C ARG A 212 8.32 -7.77 5.64
N GLY A 213 8.98 -6.63 5.73
CA GLY A 213 8.61 -5.54 6.62
C GLY A 213 8.68 -4.17 5.94
N THR A 214 8.00 -3.20 6.53
CA THR A 214 8.03 -1.79 6.12
C THR A 214 8.92 -0.99 7.07
N LEU A 215 9.70 -0.06 6.52
CA LEU A 215 10.52 0.89 7.27
C LEU A 215 9.86 2.26 7.36
N ARG A 216 9.95 2.89 8.54
CA ARG A 216 9.57 4.28 8.80
C ARG A 216 10.59 4.94 9.73
N TYR A 217 10.58 6.27 9.81
CA TYR A 217 11.27 6.94 10.90
C TYR A 217 10.52 6.71 12.21
N LYS A 218 11.26 6.54 13.31
CA LYS A 218 10.67 6.30 14.64
C LYS A 218 9.64 7.37 15.00
N GLY A 219 8.50 6.92 15.53
CA GLY A 219 7.38 7.77 15.93
C GLY A 219 6.28 7.88 14.86
N PHE A 220 6.49 7.41 13.64
CA PHE A 220 5.41 7.30 12.65
C PHE A 220 4.30 6.36 13.17
N CYS A 221 4.67 5.19 13.70
CA CYS A 221 3.73 4.19 14.22
C CYS A 221 2.95 4.71 15.43
N ASP A 222 3.58 5.50 16.30
CA ASP A 222 2.91 6.15 17.44
C ASP A 222 1.82 7.11 16.97
N VAL A 223 2.09 7.91 15.93
CA VAL A 223 1.11 8.82 15.36
C VAL A 223 -0.03 8.04 14.70
N MET A 224 0.27 7.00 13.92
CA MET A 224 -0.76 6.15 13.30
C MET A 224 -1.63 5.45 14.34
N LYS A 225 -1.04 4.99 15.45
CA LYS A 225 -1.76 4.45 16.61
C LYS A 225 -2.67 5.51 17.23
N GLY A 226 -2.19 6.73 17.43
CA GLY A 226 -3.01 7.85 17.91
C GLY A 226 -4.22 8.13 17.00
N LEU A 227 -4.01 8.17 15.68
CA LEU A 227 -5.09 8.33 14.69
C LEU A 227 -6.10 7.18 14.78
N HIS A 228 -5.63 5.94 14.95
CA HIS A 228 -6.50 4.78 15.13
C HIS A 228 -7.33 4.89 16.41
N MET A 229 -6.71 5.25 17.55
CA MET A 229 -7.40 5.43 18.83
C MET A 229 -8.48 6.50 18.77
N MET A 230 -8.28 7.55 17.96
CA MET A 230 -9.28 8.61 17.70
C MET A 230 -10.37 8.19 16.68
N ASN A 231 -10.37 6.94 16.24
CA ASN A 231 -11.27 6.39 15.22
C ASN A 231 -11.20 7.14 13.88
N LEU A 232 -10.05 7.70 13.52
CA LEU A 232 -9.85 8.44 12.26
C LEU A 232 -9.47 7.54 11.09
N LEU A 233 -9.21 6.26 11.37
CA LEU A 233 -8.81 5.26 10.38
C LEU A 233 -9.94 4.25 10.11
N ASP A 234 -11.16 4.56 10.56
CA ASP A 234 -12.34 3.73 10.33
C ASP A 234 -12.71 3.70 8.84
N LEU A 235 -13.07 2.52 8.36
CA LEU A 235 -13.50 2.31 6.98
C LEU A 235 -15.00 2.49 6.81
N GLU A 236 -15.76 2.45 7.89
CA GLU A 236 -17.20 2.63 7.85
C GLU A 236 -17.54 4.10 7.57
N PRO A 237 -18.47 4.38 6.62
CA PRO A 237 -18.88 5.73 6.33
C PRO A 237 -19.47 6.42 7.57
N HIS A 238 -18.86 7.54 7.99
CA HIS A 238 -19.43 8.37 9.03
C HIS A 238 -20.55 9.25 8.47
N SER A 239 -21.71 9.29 9.13
CA SER A 239 -22.91 10.00 8.64
C SER A 239 -22.67 11.51 8.42
N SER A 240 -21.84 12.14 9.25
CA SER A 240 -21.48 13.55 9.12
C SER A 240 -20.54 13.85 7.94
N LEU A 241 -19.90 12.84 7.35
CA LEU A 241 -19.00 12.98 6.19
C LEU A 241 -19.68 12.61 4.87
N HIS A 242 -21.02 12.53 4.85
CA HIS A 242 -21.74 12.19 3.63
C HIS A 242 -21.46 13.24 2.52
N PRO A 243 -21.17 12.85 1.26
CA PRO A 243 -20.80 13.78 0.19
C PRO A 243 -21.88 14.83 -0.18
N LYS A 244 -23.13 14.59 0.22
CA LYS A 244 -24.25 15.53 0.07
C LYS A 244 -24.65 16.23 1.38
N GLY A 245 -23.87 16.03 2.44
CA GLY A 245 -24.08 16.67 3.74
C GLY A 245 -23.58 18.12 3.75
N PRO A 246 -23.84 18.86 4.83
CA PRO A 246 -23.25 20.17 5.04
C PRO A 246 -21.73 20.07 5.18
N GLU A 247 -21.02 21.13 4.81
CA GLU A 247 -19.59 21.24 5.15
C GLU A 247 -19.43 21.37 6.66
N ILE A 248 -18.49 20.60 7.21
CA ILE A 248 -18.13 20.64 8.63
C ILE A 248 -16.64 20.93 8.80
N THR A 249 -16.29 21.61 9.87
CA THR A 249 -14.90 21.84 10.28
C THR A 249 -14.30 20.59 10.93
N TRP A 250 -12.97 20.52 11.00
CA TRP A 250 -12.29 19.47 11.76
C TRP A 250 -12.71 19.43 13.23
N LYS A 251 -12.89 20.59 13.86
CA LYS A 251 -13.37 20.67 15.25
C LYS A 251 -14.73 19.98 15.40
N GLN A 252 -15.68 20.35 14.54
CA GLN A 252 -17.01 19.74 14.49
C GLN A 252 -16.93 18.22 14.31
N PHE A 253 -16.16 17.77 13.32
CA PHE A 253 -16.01 16.35 13.05
C PHE A 253 -15.44 15.58 14.25
N MET A 254 -14.35 16.07 14.84
CA MET A 254 -13.74 15.43 16.01
C MET A 254 -14.68 15.41 17.22
N THR A 255 -15.45 16.46 17.45
CA THR A 255 -16.44 16.51 18.54
C THR A 255 -17.55 15.48 18.32
N LEU A 256 -18.08 15.36 17.10
CA LEU A 256 -19.07 14.35 16.74
C LEU A 256 -18.50 12.92 16.82
N GLN A 257 -17.25 12.71 16.40
CA GLN A 257 -16.56 11.41 16.45
C GLN A 257 -16.40 10.91 17.88
N LEU A 258 -16.28 11.83 18.84
CA LEU A 258 -16.23 11.52 20.28
C LEU A 258 -17.63 11.43 20.93
N GLY A 259 -18.71 11.55 20.15
CA GLY A 259 -20.09 11.43 20.63
C GLY A 259 -20.62 12.68 21.35
N HIS A 260 -20.02 13.86 21.11
CA HIS A 260 -20.43 15.12 21.72
C HIS A 260 -21.14 16.07 20.73
N GLN A 261 -21.85 17.06 21.27
CA GLN A 261 -22.53 18.12 20.50
C GLN A 261 -21.55 19.20 20.03
N ASP A 262 -21.89 19.88 18.94
CA ASP A 262 -21.08 20.95 18.32
C ASP A 262 -21.11 22.31 19.07
N ASP A 263 -21.07 22.26 20.39
CA ASP A 263 -20.95 23.43 21.27
C ASP A 263 -19.68 23.38 22.13
N MET A 264 -18.93 22.28 22.06
CA MET A 264 -17.74 22.05 22.86
C MET A 264 -16.64 23.09 22.59
N LEU A 265 -16.04 23.61 23.67
CA LEU A 265 -14.85 24.46 23.59
C LEU A 265 -13.64 23.67 23.07
N LEU A 266 -12.80 24.32 22.27
CA LEU A 266 -11.61 23.67 21.70
C LEU A 266 -10.64 23.13 22.77
N SER A 267 -10.54 23.80 23.92
CA SER A 267 -9.73 23.33 25.06
C SER A 267 -10.22 21.99 25.61
N ASN A 268 -11.55 21.83 25.74
CA ASN A 268 -12.15 20.61 26.27
C ASN A 268 -11.99 19.47 25.26
N LEU A 269 -12.18 19.75 23.97
CA LEU A 269 -11.93 18.79 22.91
C LEU A 269 -10.48 18.29 22.92
N LYS A 270 -9.50 19.21 23.07
CA LYS A 270 -8.09 18.82 23.19
C LYS A 270 -7.84 17.89 24.37
N ASN A 271 -8.39 18.22 25.55
CA ASN A 271 -8.22 17.38 26.74
C ASN A 271 -8.79 15.97 26.54
N LEU A 272 -9.99 15.85 25.95
CA LEU A 272 -10.59 14.55 25.64
C LEU A 272 -9.75 13.73 24.65
N LEU A 273 -9.18 14.40 23.63
CA LEU A 273 -8.28 13.73 22.69
C LEU A 273 -7.00 13.26 23.38
N PHE A 274 -6.41 14.07 24.26
CA PHE A 274 -5.23 13.68 25.05
C PHE A 274 -5.52 12.49 25.98
N GLU A 275 -6.66 12.50 26.68
CA GLU A 275 -7.09 11.38 27.51
C GLU A 275 -7.25 10.11 26.68
N ARG A 276 -7.80 10.23 25.46
CA ARG A 276 -8.05 9.10 24.56
C ARG A 276 -6.78 8.50 23.97
N VAL A 277 -5.78 9.31 23.61
CA VAL A 277 -4.50 8.79 23.08
C VAL A 277 -3.53 8.37 24.19
N GLY A 278 -3.82 8.74 25.44
CA GLY A 278 -2.98 8.52 26.61
C GLY A 278 -2.02 9.69 26.83
N ASN A 279 -1.88 10.12 28.10
CA ASN A 279 -1.03 11.23 28.55
C ASN A 279 0.50 10.98 28.44
N GLU A 280 0.91 9.92 27.75
CA GLU A 280 2.30 9.70 27.44
C GLU A 280 2.67 10.64 26.29
N ASN A 281 3.79 11.36 26.41
CA ASN A 281 4.32 12.22 25.35
C ASN A 281 4.63 11.37 24.11
N ARG A 282 3.62 11.09 23.28
CA ARG A 282 3.77 10.46 21.98
C ARG A 282 4.15 11.57 21.00
N VAL A 283 5.41 11.53 20.58
CA VAL A 283 6.20 12.64 20.00
C VAL A 283 5.77 13.00 18.58
#